data_AF-A0A2N9F3F1-F1
#
_entry.id   AF-A0A2N9F3F1-F1
#
_cell.length_a   1.000
_cell.length_b   1.000
_cell.length_c   1.000
_cell.angle_alpha   90.00
_cell.angle_beta   90.00
_cell.angle_gamma   90.00
#
_symmetry.space_group_name_H-M   'P 1'
#
loop_
_entity.id
_entity.type
_entity.pdbx_description
1 polymer ?
#
loop_
_entity_poly.entity_id
_entity_poly.type
_entity_poly.pdbx_seq_one_letter_code
_entity_poly.pdbx_strand_id
1 'polypeptide(L)'
;MAPPRTVKEVQSLTGRVVALNCFVSRATDKCLLFFKMLRKAFIWTDECQKSFEELKMYLTSPPLLSLSKQGEPLSLYLVVSPTAVSSALIREKYSVQLPVYYTSKAFQGAEERYPTMEKLALALVVSARKLRPYFQAHTIIVLTNHPLRKVMNKPDAAGRLIQWAIELSEKRTIARNPEEKWEVNIDGSFVKGAGGVGVVFKMPECHLLKHAVRLQYSTTNNEAEYEALLIGLCSSQGVGGNNTQSDSVQSDSQLVVGQVNGEFEAKKKTGMTKYLSL
;
A
#
# COMPACT_ATOMS: atom_id res chain seq x y z
N MET A 1 -13.76 -5.93 31.41
CA MET A 1 -13.58 -4.54 31.87
C MET A 1 -14.95 -3.90 32.07
N ALA A 2 -15.16 -3.21 33.20
CA ALA A 2 -16.37 -2.42 33.45
C ALA A 2 -16.23 -0.99 32.90
N PRO A 3 -17.33 -0.32 32.51
CA PRO A 3 -17.29 1.06 32.04
C PRO A 3 -16.80 2.02 33.13
N PRO A 4 -15.94 2.99 32.80
CA PRO A 4 -15.41 3.94 33.79
C PRO A 4 -16.50 4.91 34.25
N ARG A 5 -16.59 5.11 35.57
CA ARG A 5 -17.57 5.97 36.24
C ARG A 5 -16.96 7.26 36.81
N THR A 6 -15.63 7.36 36.78
CA THR A 6 -14.90 8.51 37.33
C THR A 6 -13.87 9.04 36.34
N VAL A 7 -13.49 10.31 36.49
CA VAL A 7 -12.42 10.94 35.67
C VAL A 7 -11.10 10.16 35.79
N LYS A 8 -10.75 9.69 36.99
CA LYS A 8 -9.54 8.88 37.22
C LYS A 8 -9.60 7.56 36.46
N GLU A 9 -10.75 6.90 36.40
CA GLU A 9 -10.91 5.66 35.63
C GLU A 9 -10.81 5.90 34.13
N VAL A 10 -11.34 7.03 33.62
CA VAL A 10 -11.16 7.41 32.21
C VAL A 10 -9.69 7.72 31.89
N GLN A 11 -8.98 8.43 32.77
CA GLN A 11 -7.53 8.67 32.62
C GLN A 11 -6.75 7.35 32.61
N SER A 12 -7.07 6.43 33.53
CA SER A 12 -6.46 5.11 33.59
C SER A 12 -6.73 4.29 32.33
N LEU A 13 -7.98 4.29 31.84
CA LEU A 13 -8.35 3.65 30.58
C LEU A 13 -7.56 4.24 29.40
N THR A 14 -7.50 5.57 29.31
CA THR A 14 -6.77 6.28 28.26
C THR A 14 -5.29 5.91 28.27
N GLY A 15 -4.67 5.86 29.46
CA GLY A 15 -3.28 5.43 29.62
C GLY A 15 -3.04 3.99 29.14
N ARG A 16 -3.95 3.06 29.49
CA ARG A 16 -3.87 1.67 28.99
C ARG A 16 -4.02 1.58 27.47
N VAL A 17 -4.92 2.36 26.88
CA VAL A 17 -5.08 2.36 25.42
C VAL A 17 -3.87 2.97 24.72
N VAL A 18 -3.22 3.97 25.31
CA VAL A 18 -1.96 4.52 24.77
C VAL A 18 -0.86 3.45 24.74
N ALA A 19 -0.75 2.62 25.78
CA ALA A 19 0.17 1.49 25.80
C ALA A 19 -0.14 0.46 24.71
N LEU A 20 -1.44 0.29 24.37
CA LEU A 20 -1.91 -0.64 23.32
C LEU A 20 -2.00 0.01 21.93
N ASN A 21 -1.62 1.27 21.76
CA ASN A 21 -1.78 2.00 20.49
C ASN A 21 -1.04 1.31 19.32
N CYS A 22 0.02 0.55 19.61
CA CYS A 22 0.73 -0.28 18.64
C CYS A 22 -0.10 -1.44 18.05
N PHE A 23 -1.13 -1.91 18.77
CA PHE A 23 -2.02 -3.01 18.37
C PHE A 23 -3.37 -2.53 17.84
N VAL A 24 -3.70 -1.23 18.00
CA VAL A 24 -5.02 -0.69 17.70
C VAL A 24 -4.96 0.23 16.50
N SER A 25 -5.50 -0.24 15.37
CA SER A 25 -5.71 0.61 14.21
C SER A 25 -6.60 1.81 14.56
N ARG A 26 -6.13 3.01 14.22
CA ARG A 26 -6.80 4.31 14.45
C ARG A 26 -7.22 4.52 15.91
N ALA A 27 -6.36 4.14 16.86
CA ALA A 27 -6.66 4.21 18.29
C ALA A 27 -7.14 5.59 18.75
N THR A 28 -6.56 6.67 18.20
CA THR A 28 -6.95 8.04 18.56
C THR A 28 -8.38 8.37 18.15
N ASP A 29 -8.81 7.92 16.97
CA ASP A 29 -10.20 8.13 16.52
C ASP A 29 -11.18 7.37 17.42
N LYS A 30 -10.85 6.10 17.73
CA LYS A 30 -11.68 5.25 18.61
C LYS A 30 -11.77 5.77 20.04
N CYS A 31 -10.77 6.50 20.51
CA CYS A 31 -10.72 7.05 21.87
C CYS A 31 -11.09 8.53 21.95
N LEU A 32 -11.50 9.13 20.84
CA LEU A 32 -11.75 10.57 20.75
C LEU A 32 -12.80 11.05 21.76
N LEU A 33 -13.86 10.27 21.96
CA LEU A 33 -14.90 10.58 22.92
C LEU A 33 -14.36 10.62 24.36
N PHE A 34 -13.45 9.71 24.71
CA PHE A 34 -12.78 9.70 26.01
C PHE A 34 -11.87 10.92 26.20
N PHE A 35 -11.16 11.35 25.15
CA PHE A 35 -10.33 12.55 25.22
C PHE A 35 -11.15 13.84 25.36
N LYS A 36 -12.30 13.93 24.67
CA LYS A 36 -13.23 15.07 24.80
C LYS A 36 -13.82 15.15 26.21
N MET A 37 -14.16 13.99 26.79
CA MET A 37 -14.65 13.87 28.16
C MET A 37 -13.68 14.38 29.21
N LEU A 38 -12.37 14.16 29.02
CA LEU A 38 -11.34 14.66 29.94
C LEU A 38 -11.13 16.18 29.87
N ARG A 39 -11.59 16.84 28.80
CA ARG A 39 -11.48 18.31 28.61
C ARG A 39 -12.74 19.07 29.05
N LYS A 40 -13.89 18.40 29.22
CA LYS A 40 -15.18 19.00 29.61
C LYS A 40 -15.67 18.40 30.94
N ALA A 41 -16.88 18.78 31.38
CA ALA A 41 -17.55 18.11 32.49
C ALA A 41 -17.76 16.62 32.16
N PHE A 42 -17.49 15.75 33.13
CA PHE A 42 -17.60 14.30 32.97
C PHE A 42 -19.07 13.88 32.87
N ILE A 43 -19.54 13.61 31.65
CA ILE A 43 -20.90 13.12 31.36
C ILE A 43 -20.79 11.88 30.48
N TRP A 44 -20.92 10.70 31.08
CA TRP A 44 -20.86 9.44 30.32
C TRP A 44 -22.10 9.28 29.44
N THR A 45 -21.95 9.51 28.14
CA THR A 45 -23.03 9.41 27.15
C THR A 45 -23.16 8.00 26.58
N ASP A 46 -24.30 7.70 25.97
CA ASP A 46 -24.53 6.43 25.27
C ASP A 46 -23.50 6.19 24.14
N GLU A 47 -23.05 7.26 23.48
CA GLU A 47 -21.96 7.20 22.49
C GLU A 47 -20.64 6.75 23.11
N CYS A 48 -20.31 7.24 24.32
CA CYS A 48 -19.11 6.80 25.05
C CYS A 48 -19.20 5.33 25.44
N GLN A 49 -20.38 4.88 25.86
CA GLN A 49 -20.64 3.48 26.20
C GLN A 49 -20.46 2.58 24.97
N LYS A 50 -20.99 3.00 23.81
CA LYS A 50 -20.84 2.28 22.55
C LYS A 50 -19.37 2.18 22.12
N SER A 51 -18.63 3.29 22.11
CA SER A 51 -17.20 3.28 21.77
C SER A 51 -16.36 2.46 22.76
N PHE A 52 -16.73 2.41 24.03
CA PHE A 52 -16.08 1.55 25.02
C PHE A 52 -16.29 0.08 24.71
N GLU A 53 -17.51 -0.33 24.36
CA GLU A 53 -17.79 -1.73 24.02
C GLU A 53 -17.15 -2.12 22.68
N GLU A 54 -17.15 -1.25 21.68
CA GLU A 54 -16.43 -1.47 20.41
C GLU A 54 -14.93 -1.64 20.62
N LEU A 55 -14.31 -0.82 21.48
CA LEU A 55 -12.91 -0.95 21.84
C LEU A 55 -12.65 -2.28 22.56
N LYS A 56 -13.51 -2.66 23.50
CA LYS A 56 -13.40 -3.91 24.25
C LYS A 56 -13.52 -5.13 23.33
N MET A 57 -14.49 -5.12 22.42
CA MET A 57 -14.65 -6.14 21.39
C MET A 57 -13.40 -6.25 20.51
N TYR A 58 -12.87 -5.12 20.03
CA TYR A 58 -11.65 -5.10 19.22
C TYR A 58 -10.43 -5.66 19.98
N LEU A 59 -10.28 -5.34 21.26
CA LEU A 59 -9.20 -5.85 22.11
C LEU A 59 -9.36 -7.32 22.50
N THR A 60 -10.55 -7.90 22.34
CA THR A 60 -10.81 -9.33 22.62
C THR A 60 -10.36 -10.22 21.46
N SER A 61 -10.24 -9.65 20.25
CA SER A 61 -9.72 -10.32 19.06
C SER A 61 -8.64 -9.45 18.36
N PRO A 62 -7.52 -9.14 19.04
CA PRO A 62 -6.52 -8.27 18.47
C PRO A 62 -5.89 -8.95 17.24
N PRO A 63 -5.63 -8.19 16.15
CA PRO A 63 -4.89 -8.73 15.02
C PRO A 63 -3.50 -9.17 15.49
N LEU A 64 -3.09 -10.36 15.08
CA LEU A 64 -1.74 -10.87 15.36
C LEU A 64 -0.71 -9.97 14.65
N LEU A 65 0.06 -9.22 15.43
CA LEU A 65 1.18 -8.46 14.87
C LEU A 65 2.30 -9.43 14.50
N SER A 66 2.91 -9.20 13.34
CA SER A 66 4.06 -9.95 12.87
C SER A 66 5.36 -9.23 13.18
N LEU A 67 6.39 -9.98 13.56
CA LEU A 67 7.74 -9.45 13.68
C LEU A 67 8.33 -9.18 12.28
N SER A 68 8.95 -8.03 12.12
CA SER A 68 9.74 -7.71 10.93
C SER A 68 11.00 -8.56 10.90
N LYS A 69 11.41 -9.02 9.71
CA LYS A 69 12.72 -9.62 9.45
C LYS A 69 13.69 -8.55 8.95
N GLN A 70 14.93 -8.64 9.40
CA GLN A 70 15.97 -7.67 9.07
C GLN A 70 16.13 -7.50 7.57
N GLY A 71 16.14 -6.25 7.11
CA GLY A 71 16.40 -5.88 5.72
C GLY A 71 15.22 -6.08 4.75
N GLU A 72 14.07 -6.59 5.19
CA GLU A 72 12.90 -6.69 4.31
C GLU A 72 12.23 -5.31 4.10
N PRO A 73 11.67 -5.04 2.91
CA PRO A 73 10.87 -3.83 2.72
C PRO A 73 9.58 -3.92 3.53
N LEU A 74 9.20 -2.81 4.16
CA LEU A 74 7.94 -2.69 4.90
C LEU A 74 7.07 -1.62 4.25
N SER A 75 5.78 -1.92 4.12
CA SER A 75 4.78 -1.01 3.56
C SER A 75 4.17 -0.15 4.65
N LEU A 76 4.08 1.17 4.42
CA LEU A 76 3.46 2.11 5.34
C LEU A 76 2.19 2.69 4.71
N TYR A 77 1.06 2.39 5.32
CA TYR A 77 -0.23 3.00 4.99
C TYR A 77 -0.45 4.23 5.85
N LEU A 78 -0.93 5.31 5.23
CA LEU A 78 -1.26 6.57 5.91
C LEU A 78 -2.75 6.83 5.82
N VAL A 79 -3.36 7.24 6.93
CA VAL A 79 -4.77 7.59 7.01
C VAL A 79 -4.92 8.92 7.73
N VAL A 80 -5.68 9.82 7.14
CA VAL A 80 -6.05 11.10 7.74
C VAL A 80 -7.52 11.05 8.10
N SER A 81 -7.84 11.35 9.35
CA SER A 81 -9.20 11.61 9.80
C SER A 81 -9.39 13.11 10.06
N PRO A 82 -10.61 13.58 10.38
CA PRO A 82 -10.84 14.98 10.75
C PRO A 82 -10.07 15.42 12.01
N THR A 83 -9.70 14.47 12.86
CA THR A 83 -9.23 14.72 14.23
C THR A 83 -7.85 14.15 14.54
N ALA A 84 -7.35 13.25 13.69
CA ALA A 84 -6.09 12.55 13.90
C ALA A 84 -5.44 12.12 12.58
N VAL A 85 -4.15 11.82 12.67
CA VAL A 85 -3.41 11.04 11.67
C VAL A 85 -3.10 9.67 12.24
N SER A 86 -3.20 8.66 11.38
CA SER A 86 -2.86 7.29 11.72
C SER A 86 -2.01 6.66 10.63
N SER A 87 -1.24 5.65 11.01
CA SER A 87 -0.50 4.84 10.06
C SER A 87 -0.46 3.37 10.48
N ALA A 88 -0.28 2.50 9.50
CA ALA A 88 -0.08 1.08 9.70
C ALA A 88 1.18 0.65 8.96
N LEU A 89 2.14 0.11 9.71
CA LEU A 89 3.31 -0.55 9.17
C LEU A 89 2.95 -2.01 8.93
N ILE A 90 3.06 -2.44 7.69
CA ILE A 90 2.63 -3.74 7.19
C ILE A 90 3.82 -4.42 6.55
N ARG A 91 3.91 -5.73 6.79
CA ARG A 91 4.82 -6.62 6.08
C ARG A 91 4.02 -7.42 5.08
N GLU A 92 4.56 -7.63 3.89
CA GLU A 92 3.99 -8.55 2.91
C GLU A 92 4.75 -9.87 2.89
N LYS A 93 4.04 -10.98 2.98
CA LYS A 93 4.62 -12.34 2.93
C LYS A 93 3.70 -13.23 2.11
N TYR A 94 4.19 -13.75 0.99
CA TYR A 94 3.40 -14.60 0.07
C TYR A 94 2.05 -13.95 -0.29
N SER A 95 2.07 -12.65 -0.63
CA SER A 95 0.87 -11.84 -0.94
C SER A 95 -0.13 -11.67 0.21
N VAL A 96 0.25 -12.04 1.44
CA VAL A 96 -0.53 -11.78 2.66
C VAL A 96 0.05 -10.57 3.38
N GLN A 97 -0.82 -9.60 3.66
CA GLN A 97 -0.48 -8.42 4.44
C GLN A 97 -0.61 -8.71 5.94
N LEU A 98 0.52 -8.62 6.64
CA LEU A 98 0.63 -8.86 8.06
C LEU A 98 0.96 -7.56 8.77
N PRO A 99 0.08 -7.04 9.65
CA PRO A 99 0.38 -5.85 10.41
C PRO A 99 1.59 -6.04 11.33
N VAL A 100 2.50 -5.08 11.31
CA VAL A 100 3.69 -5.05 12.19
C VAL A 100 3.46 -4.05 13.32
N TYR A 101 2.91 -2.88 13.00
CA TYR A 101 2.73 -1.81 13.98
C TYR A 101 1.68 -0.79 13.56
N TYR A 102 0.86 -0.31 14.50
CA TYR A 102 -0.05 0.82 14.29
C TYR A 102 0.43 2.09 15.01
N THR A 103 0.25 3.24 14.36
CA THR A 103 0.44 4.52 15.03
C THR A 103 -0.78 5.41 14.82
N SER A 104 -1.07 6.24 15.83
CA SER A 104 -2.15 7.21 15.78
C SER A 104 -1.78 8.41 16.65
N LYS A 105 -2.03 9.61 16.14
CA LYS A 105 -1.76 10.90 16.81
C LYS A 105 -2.91 11.86 16.54
N ALA A 106 -3.47 12.44 17.60
CA ALA A 106 -4.45 13.52 17.50
C ALA A 106 -3.81 14.79 16.96
N PHE A 107 -4.57 15.57 16.19
CA PHE A 107 -4.14 16.91 15.82
C PHE A 107 -4.02 17.81 17.05
N GLN A 108 -3.08 18.75 16.99
CA GLN A 108 -2.87 19.76 18.01
C GLN A 108 -2.78 21.16 17.39
N GLY A 109 -3.60 22.08 17.90
CA GLY A 109 -3.54 23.50 17.56
C GLY A 109 -3.69 23.75 16.06
N ALA A 110 -2.64 24.25 15.41
CA ALA A 110 -2.66 24.58 13.99
C ALA A 110 -2.82 23.36 13.07
N GLU A 111 -2.44 22.15 13.53
CA GLU A 111 -2.50 20.92 12.72
C GLU A 111 -3.91 20.57 12.23
N GLU A 112 -4.94 20.95 12.99
CA GLU A 112 -6.35 20.75 12.60
C GLU A 112 -6.72 21.50 11.32
N ARG A 113 -6.08 22.65 11.08
CA ARG A 113 -6.35 23.52 9.93
C ARG A 113 -5.49 23.20 8.71
N TYR A 114 -4.59 22.23 8.82
CA TYR A 114 -3.71 21.88 7.70
C TYR A 114 -4.51 21.28 6.54
N PRO A 115 -4.14 21.60 5.29
CA PRO A 115 -4.66 20.90 4.11
C PRO A 115 -4.42 19.38 4.20
N THR A 116 -5.24 18.58 3.51
CA THR A 116 -5.14 17.12 3.53
C THR A 116 -3.74 16.60 3.17
N MET A 117 -3.07 17.23 2.21
CA MET A 117 -1.70 16.85 1.81
C MET A 117 -0.68 17.12 2.91
N GLU A 118 -0.79 18.25 3.62
CA GLU A 118 0.04 18.54 4.79
C GLU A 118 -0.25 17.58 5.94
N LYS A 119 -1.51 17.18 6.14
CA LYS A 119 -1.88 16.15 7.13
C LYS A 119 -1.31 14.78 6.78
N LEU A 120 -1.27 14.40 5.51
CA LEU A 120 -0.60 13.18 5.05
C LEU A 120 0.91 13.24 5.29
N ALA A 121 1.55 14.36 4.97
CA ALA A 121 2.96 14.57 5.27
C ALA A 121 3.24 14.49 6.77
N LEU A 122 2.37 15.10 7.60
CA LEU A 122 2.43 15.01 9.05
C LEU A 122 2.30 13.56 9.53
N ALA A 123 1.38 12.77 8.95
CA ALA A 123 1.23 11.35 9.28
C ALA A 123 2.52 10.58 9.03
N LEU A 124 3.19 10.82 7.89
CA LEU A 124 4.46 10.20 7.54
C LEU A 124 5.57 10.58 8.53
N VAL A 125 5.72 11.87 8.83
CA VAL A 125 6.75 12.38 9.75
C VAL A 125 6.55 11.84 11.16
N VAL A 126 5.32 11.86 11.66
CA VAL A 126 4.98 11.31 12.99
C VAL A 126 5.31 9.82 13.04
N SER A 127 4.99 9.07 11.98
CA SER A 127 5.32 7.65 11.87
C SER A 127 6.84 7.44 11.86
N ALA A 128 7.57 8.20 11.06
CA ALA A 128 9.01 8.10 10.92
C ALA A 128 9.79 8.48 12.18
N ARG A 129 9.23 9.35 13.03
CA ARG A 129 9.78 9.68 14.35
C ARG A 129 9.49 8.59 15.36
N LYS A 130 8.24 8.11 15.42
CA LYS A 130 7.80 7.10 16.40
C LYS A 130 8.39 5.72 16.11
N LEU A 131 8.55 5.38 14.83
CA LEU A 131 9.04 4.10 14.34
C LEU A 131 10.49 4.19 13.88
N ARG A 132 11.29 5.09 14.47
CA ARG A 132 12.70 5.31 14.11
C ARG A 132 13.52 4.00 13.99
N PRO A 133 13.39 3.00 14.89
CA PRO A 133 14.13 1.74 14.75
C PRO A 133 13.80 0.99 13.44
N TYR A 134 12.54 1.02 13.00
CA TYR A 134 12.12 0.39 11.75
C TYR A 134 12.65 1.14 10.53
N PHE A 135 12.54 2.47 10.52
CA PHE A 135 13.01 3.33 9.43
C PHE A 135 14.53 3.30 9.26
N GLN A 136 15.29 2.96 10.31
CA GLN A 136 16.74 2.80 10.25
C GLN A 136 17.16 1.40 9.76
N ALA A 137 16.36 0.37 10.07
CA ALA A 137 16.70 -1.02 9.76
C ALA A 137 16.07 -1.56 8.46
N HIS A 138 15.03 -0.91 7.93
CA HIS A 138 14.25 -1.39 6.79
C HIS A 138 14.02 -0.27 5.78
N THR A 139 13.85 -0.66 4.52
CA THR A 139 13.32 0.25 3.50
C THR A 139 11.82 0.38 3.70
N ILE A 140 11.33 1.61 3.84
CA ILE A 140 9.91 1.88 4.06
C ILE A 140 9.27 2.34 2.75
N ILE A 141 8.32 1.57 2.25
CA ILE A 141 7.52 1.87 1.06
C ILE A 141 6.23 2.55 1.51
N VAL A 142 6.11 3.85 1.26
CA VAL A 142 4.90 4.60 1.60
C VAL A 142 3.88 4.40 0.49
N LEU A 143 2.77 3.76 0.83
CA LEU A 143 1.66 3.51 -0.08
C LEU A 143 0.67 4.66 0.01
N THR A 144 0.59 5.43 -1.06
CA THR A 144 -0.30 6.59 -1.17
C THR A 144 -0.79 6.74 -2.61
N ASN A 145 -2.07 7.11 -2.74
CA ASN A 145 -2.70 7.52 -3.99
C ASN A 145 -2.51 9.01 -4.29
N HIS A 146 -1.61 9.69 -3.55
CA HIS A 146 -1.34 11.11 -3.69
C HIS A 146 0.16 11.35 -3.95
N PRO A 147 0.54 12.36 -4.74
CA PRO A 147 1.93 12.61 -5.12
C PRO A 147 2.71 13.30 -3.97
N LEU A 148 2.81 12.63 -2.82
CA LEU A 148 3.32 13.20 -1.57
C LEU A 148 4.75 13.74 -1.71
N ARG A 149 5.62 12.99 -2.41
CA ARG A 149 7.01 13.40 -2.69
C ARG A 149 7.07 14.70 -3.49
N LYS A 150 6.21 14.87 -4.49
CA LYS A 150 6.16 16.09 -5.30
C LYS A 150 5.72 17.28 -4.46
N VAL A 151 4.68 17.11 -3.63
CA VAL A 151 4.15 18.19 -2.78
C VAL A 151 5.18 18.66 -1.76
N MET A 152 5.92 17.74 -1.14
CA MET A 152 6.93 18.08 -0.13
C MET A 152 8.15 18.81 -0.71
N ASN A 153 8.43 18.63 -2.00
CA ASN A 153 9.58 19.23 -2.69
C ASN A 153 9.24 20.49 -3.49
N LYS A 154 8.02 21.04 -3.36
CA LYS A 154 7.66 22.30 -4.04
C LYS A 154 8.40 23.48 -3.39
N PRO A 155 8.94 24.43 -4.18
CA PRO A 155 9.62 25.62 -3.65
C PRO A 155 8.65 26.56 -2.90
N ASP A 156 7.38 26.62 -3.32
CA ASP A 156 6.32 27.41 -2.67
C ASP A 156 5.64 26.65 -1.51
N ALA A 157 6.19 25.52 -1.08
CA ALA A 157 5.63 24.76 0.03
C ALA A 157 5.80 25.53 1.34
N ALA A 158 4.87 25.32 2.28
CA ALA A 158 5.03 25.83 3.64
C ALA A 158 6.39 25.37 4.21
N GLY A 159 7.15 26.26 4.84
CA GLY A 159 8.53 25.96 5.30
C GLY A 159 8.67 24.69 6.14
N ARG A 160 7.61 24.29 6.85
CA ARG A 160 7.52 23.01 7.56
C ARG A 160 7.65 21.77 6.66
N LEU A 161 7.08 21.80 5.46
CA LEU A 161 7.13 20.70 4.49
C LEU A 161 8.56 20.51 3.98
N ILE A 162 9.27 21.60 3.74
CA ILE A 162 10.69 21.58 3.34
C ILE A 162 11.52 20.94 4.48
N GLN A 163 11.32 21.38 5.72
CA GLN A 163 12.01 20.80 6.87
C GLN A 163 11.71 19.31 7.04
N TRP A 164 10.45 18.90 6.85
CA TRP A 164 10.05 17.49 6.90
C TRP A 164 10.62 16.67 5.74
N ALA A 165 10.74 17.26 4.54
CA ALA A 165 11.37 16.61 3.39
C ALA A 165 12.84 16.31 3.68
N ILE A 166 13.55 17.27 4.28
CA ILE A 166 14.94 17.08 4.70
C ILE A 166 15.04 15.96 5.73
N GLU A 167 14.22 15.98 6.79
CA GLU A 167 14.21 14.91 7.82
C GLU A 167 13.95 13.52 7.24
N LEU A 168 13.05 13.43 6.25
CA LEU A 168 12.71 12.16 5.61
C LEU A 168 13.75 11.72 4.58
N SER A 169 14.50 12.64 3.97
CA SER A 169 15.55 12.34 2.99
C SER A 169 16.72 11.56 3.59
N GLU A 170 16.98 11.71 4.88
CA GLU A 170 17.97 10.93 5.63
C GLU A 170 17.54 9.47 5.84
N LYS A 171 16.26 9.15 5.63
CA LYS A 171 15.67 7.83 5.88
C LYS A 171 15.51 7.08 4.55
N ARG A 172 15.60 5.75 4.58
CA ARG A 172 15.34 4.89 3.40
C ARG A 172 13.82 4.78 3.14
N THR A 173 13.20 5.91 2.81
CA THR A 173 11.76 6.03 2.57
C THR A 173 11.52 6.22 1.08
N ILE A 174 10.77 5.31 0.47
CA ILE A 174 10.35 5.39 -0.92
C ILE A 174 8.83 5.66 -0.92
N ALA A 175 8.43 6.84 -1.35
CA ALA A 175 7.01 7.13 -1.57
C ALA A 175 6.65 6.78 -3.01
N ARG A 176 5.83 5.75 -3.21
CA ARG A 176 5.34 5.37 -4.54
C ARG A 176 4.53 6.52 -5.11
N ASN A 177 4.87 6.92 -6.33
CA ASN A 177 4.06 7.90 -7.04
C ASN A 177 2.93 7.14 -7.76
N PRO A 178 1.64 7.44 -7.50
CA PRO A 178 0.53 6.75 -8.16
C PRO A 178 0.48 6.91 -9.68
N GLU A 179 1.29 7.82 -10.25
CA GLU A 179 1.46 8.00 -11.70
C GLU A 179 2.55 7.12 -12.32
N GLU A 180 3.35 6.41 -11.51
CA GLU A 180 4.37 5.48 -12.02
C GLU A 180 3.69 4.19 -12.52
N LYS A 181 3.56 4.09 -13.85
CA LYS A 181 2.95 2.95 -14.54
C LYS A 181 3.85 1.71 -14.45
N TRP A 182 3.21 0.54 -14.38
CA TRP A 182 3.91 -0.73 -14.51
C TRP A 182 4.20 -0.99 -15.99
N GLU A 183 5.43 -1.38 -16.29
CA GLU A 183 5.85 -1.77 -17.63
C GLU A 183 6.08 -3.29 -17.62
N VAL A 184 5.38 -3.99 -18.51
CA VAL A 184 5.45 -5.46 -18.63
C VAL A 184 6.02 -5.79 -20.00
N ASN A 185 7.19 -6.40 -20.05
CA ASN A 185 7.79 -6.85 -21.31
C ASN A 185 7.53 -8.34 -21.45
N ILE A 186 6.98 -8.75 -22.59
CA ILE A 186 6.68 -10.15 -22.92
C ILE A 186 7.50 -10.59 -24.12
N ASP A 187 7.88 -11.87 -24.14
CA ASP A 187 8.60 -12.51 -25.25
C ASP A 187 8.22 -14.00 -25.30
N GLY A 188 7.87 -14.48 -26.49
CA GLY A 188 7.57 -15.87 -26.77
C GLY A 188 8.59 -16.48 -27.73
N SER A 189 9.20 -17.59 -27.32
CA SER A 189 10.17 -18.32 -28.14
C SER A 189 9.72 -19.75 -28.42
N PHE A 190 10.16 -20.28 -29.55
CA PHE A 190 10.00 -21.69 -29.88
C PHE A 190 11.32 -22.33 -30.33
N VAL A 191 11.60 -23.51 -29.77
CA VAL A 191 12.68 -24.41 -30.23
C VAL A 191 12.03 -25.76 -30.57
N LYS A 192 12.60 -26.53 -31.52
CA LYS A 192 12.04 -27.84 -31.93
C LYS A 192 11.66 -28.70 -30.72
N GLY A 193 10.35 -28.82 -30.46
CA GLY A 193 9.78 -29.62 -29.39
C GLY A 193 9.50 -28.90 -28.05
N ALA A 194 9.72 -27.59 -27.94
CA ALA A 194 9.37 -26.82 -26.74
C ALA A 194 9.13 -25.33 -27.04
N GLY A 195 8.03 -24.78 -26.53
CA GLY A 195 7.81 -23.35 -26.42
C GLY A 195 8.29 -22.79 -25.09
N GLY A 196 8.78 -21.56 -25.09
CA GLY A 196 9.18 -20.81 -23.91
C GLY A 196 8.52 -19.44 -23.89
N VAL A 197 8.11 -19.00 -22.71
CA VAL A 197 7.52 -17.68 -22.46
C VAL A 197 8.40 -16.96 -21.46
N GLY A 198 8.80 -15.74 -21.78
CA GLY A 198 9.47 -14.80 -20.90
C GLY A 198 8.54 -13.61 -20.60
N VAL A 199 8.43 -13.25 -19.33
CA VAL A 199 7.74 -12.04 -18.88
C VAL A 199 8.65 -11.31 -17.91
N VAL A 200 8.82 -10.00 -18.11
CA VAL A 200 9.61 -9.14 -17.24
C VAL A 200 8.73 -7.99 -16.77
N PHE A 201 8.42 -7.98 -15.48
CA PHE A 201 7.77 -6.85 -14.84
C PHE A 201 8.84 -5.87 -14.38
N LYS A 202 8.80 -4.66 -14.94
CA LYS A 202 9.64 -3.56 -14.51
C LYS A 202 8.84 -2.71 -13.53
N MET A 203 9.19 -2.88 -12.27
CA MET A 203 8.55 -2.14 -11.19
C MET A 203 9.17 -0.73 -11.09
N PRO A 204 8.39 0.29 -10.72
CA PRO A 204 8.87 1.67 -10.57
C PRO A 204 10.10 1.84 -9.66
N GLU A 205 10.34 0.90 -8.76
CA GLU A 205 11.45 0.93 -7.79
C GLU A 205 12.67 0.08 -8.21
N CYS A 206 12.98 -0.01 -9.50
CA CYS A 206 14.15 -0.71 -10.06
C CYS A 206 14.23 -2.24 -9.81
N HIS A 207 13.15 -2.88 -9.37
CA HIS A 207 13.11 -4.33 -9.24
C HIS A 207 12.54 -4.95 -10.53
N LEU A 208 13.32 -5.86 -11.13
CA LEU A 208 12.89 -6.68 -12.26
C LEU A 208 12.38 -8.01 -11.72
N LEU A 209 11.08 -8.27 -11.84
CA LEU A 209 10.55 -9.62 -11.64
C LEU A 209 10.55 -10.31 -13.00
N LYS A 210 11.43 -11.31 -13.14
CA LYS A 210 11.52 -12.14 -14.34
C LYS A 210 10.75 -13.42 -14.09
N HIS A 211 9.84 -13.73 -15.00
CA HIS A 211 9.08 -14.96 -15.02
C HIS A 211 9.36 -15.69 -16.33
N ALA A 212 9.68 -16.98 -16.25
CA ALA A 212 9.92 -17.80 -17.42
C ALA A 212 9.12 -19.10 -17.29
N VAL A 213 8.30 -19.41 -18.30
CA VAL A 213 7.44 -20.58 -18.33
C VAL A 213 7.80 -21.42 -19.54
N ARG A 214 7.95 -22.73 -19.34
CA ARG A 214 8.06 -23.68 -20.44
C ARG A 214 6.68 -24.20 -20.80
N LEU A 215 6.27 -24.02 -22.05
CA LEU A 215 5.04 -24.58 -22.59
C LEU A 215 5.22 -26.09 -22.76
N GLN A 216 4.30 -26.87 -22.18
CA GLN A 216 4.37 -28.35 -22.20
C GLN A 216 3.71 -28.97 -23.44
N TYR A 217 3.36 -28.14 -24.43
CA TYR A 217 2.73 -28.55 -25.67
C TYR A 217 3.48 -27.92 -26.86
N SER A 218 3.29 -28.51 -28.04
CA SER A 218 3.91 -28.00 -29.27
C SER A 218 3.25 -26.68 -29.68
N THR A 219 4.05 -25.65 -29.87
CA THR A 219 3.60 -24.32 -30.33
C THR A 219 4.40 -23.85 -31.53
N THR A 220 3.85 -22.92 -32.30
CA THR A 220 4.65 -22.10 -33.22
C THR A 220 5.23 -20.88 -32.48
N ASN A 221 6.18 -20.17 -33.10
CA ASN A 221 6.73 -18.95 -32.51
C ASN A 221 5.63 -17.92 -32.23
N ASN A 222 4.71 -17.72 -33.19
CA ASN A 222 3.60 -16.78 -33.03
C ASN A 222 2.63 -17.20 -31.91
N GLU A 223 2.39 -18.50 -31.73
CA GLU A 223 1.58 -18.99 -30.62
C GLU A 223 2.31 -18.76 -29.29
N ALA A 224 3.62 -19.00 -29.20
CA ALA A 224 4.40 -18.73 -27.99
C ALA A 224 4.34 -17.25 -27.57
N GLU A 225 4.36 -16.31 -28.54
CA GLU A 225 4.23 -14.87 -28.29
C GLU A 225 2.84 -14.50 -27.72
N TYR A 226 1.79 -15.13 -28.23
CA TYR A 226 0.45 -14.98 -27.69
C TYR A 226 0.30 -15.58 -26.29
N GLU A 227 0.89 -16.75 -26.06
CA GLU A 227 0.95 -17.34 -24.72
C GLU A 227 1.73 -16.42 -23.75
N ALA A 228 2.78 -15.75 -24.23
CA ALA A 228 3.52 -14.76 -23.44
C ALA A 228 2.65 -13.57 -23.05
N LEU A 229 1.81 -13.08 -23.97
CA LEU A 229 0.84 -12.03 -23.68
C LEU A 229 -0.20 -12.47 -22.65
N LEU A 230 -0.82 -13.63 -22.83
CA LEU A 230 -1.84 -14.13 -21.91
C LEU A 230 -1.27 -14.37 -20.50
N ILE A 231 -0.10 -15.01 -20.42
CA ILE A 231 0.59 -15.24 -19.15
C ILE A 231 1.02 -13.92 -18.51
N GLY A 232 1.48 -12.94 -19.30
CA GLY A 232 1.83 -11.61 -18.83
C GLY A 232 0.63 -10.88 -18.20
N LEU A 233 -0.51 -10.89 -18.88
CA LEU A 233 -1.76 -10.28 -18.39
C LEU A 233 -2.33 -10.99 -17.14
N CYS A 234 -2.38 -12.32 -17.14
CA CYS A 234 -2.81 -13.08 -15.96
C CYS A 234 -1.89 -12.82 -14.74
N SER A 235 -0.58 -12.75 -14.98
CA SER A 235 0.40 -12.48 -13.93
C SER A 235 0.31 -11.04 -13.42
N SER A 236 -0.04 -10.07 -14.26
CA SER A 236 -0.21 -8.67 -13.82
C SER A 236 -1.43 -8.49 -12.91
N GLN A 237 -2.52 -9.20 -13.18
CA GLN A 237 -3.71 -9.22 -12.30
C GLN A 237 -3.38 -9.73 -10.89
N GLY A 238 -2.51 -10.74 -10.77
CA GLY A 238 -2.10 -11.30 -9.48
C GLY A 238 -1.13 -10.42 -8.68
N VAL A 239 -0.36 -9.56 -9.36
CA VAL A 239 0.67 -8.69 -8.75
C VAL A 239 0.14 -7.28 -8.44
N GLY A 240 -0.85 -6.78 -9.21
CA GLY A 240 -1.34 -5.40 -9.10
C GLY A 240 -2.58 -5.18 -8.23
N GLY A 241 -3.35 -6.23 -7.90
CA GLY A 241 -4.68 -6.08 -7.29
C GLY A 241 -5.66 -5.31 -8.19
N ASN A 242 -6.92 -5.20 -7.78
CA ASN A 242 -8.09 -4.75 -8.59
C ASN A 242 -8.03 -3.32 -9.21
N ASN A 243 -6.89 -2.62 -9.19
CA ASN A 243 -6.68 -1.28 -9.77
C ASN A 243 -5.79 -1.30 -11.02
N THR A 244 -5.86 -2.38 -11.82
CA THR A 244 -5.04 -2.66 -13.02
C THR A 244 -5.45 -1.83 -14.24
N GLN A 245 -5.67 -0.52 -14.10
CA GLN A 245 -6.14 0.32 -15.21
C GLN A 245 -4.99 1.02 -15.96
N SER A 246 -3.72 0.70 -15.69
CA SER A 246 -2.57 1.41 -16.30
C SER A 246 -1.27 0.60 -16.37
N ASP A 247 -1.35 -0.66 -16.83
CA ASP A 247 -0.15 -1.43 -17.21
C ASP A 247 0.15 -1.19 -18.70
N SER A 248 1.36 -0.77 -19.04
CA SER A 248 1.82 -0.75 -20.44
C SER A 248 2.52 -2.07 -20.75
N VAL A 249 1.88 -2.92 -21.56
CA VAL A 249 2.49 -4.17 -22.05
C VAL A 249 3.27 -3.88 -23.32
N GLN A 250 4.54 -4.30 -23.35
CA GLN A 250 5.43 -4.20 -24.50
C GLN A 250 5.76 -5.59 -25.04
N SER A 251 5.65 -5.73 -26.36
CA SER A 251 6.04 -6.93 -27.12
C SER A 251 6.82 -6.48 -28.34
N ASP A 252 7.80 -7.26 -28.75
CA ASP A 252 8.56 -7.10 -29.99
C ASP A 252 7.86 -7.78 -31.20
N SER A 253 6.85 -8.60 -30.95
CA SER A 253 6.03 -9.23 -31.99
C SER A 253 5.02 -8.24 -32.59
N GLN A 254 5.37 -7.66 -33.74
CA GLN A 254 4.49 -6.76 -34.49
C GLN A 254 3.12 -7.40 -34.82
N LEU A 255 3.09 -8.72 -35.03
CA LEU A 255 1.85 -9.45 -35.28
C LEU A 255 0.90 -9.36 -34.08
N VAL A 256 1.39 -9.69 -32.88
CA VAL A 256 0.60 -9.67 -31.64
C VAL A 256 0.12 -8.24 -31.37
N VAL A 257 1.04 -7.27 -31.44
CA VAL A 257 0.72 -5.85 -31.20
C VAL A 257 -0.36 -5.36 -32.18
N GLY A 258 -0.19 -5.61 -33.48
CA GLY A 258 -1.15 -5.17 -34.49
C GLY A 258 -2.50 -5.90 -34.37
N GLN A 259 -2.52 -7.18 -34.02
CA GLN A 259 -3.78 -7.92 -33.84
C GLN A 259 -4.54 -7.49 -32.57
N VAL A 260 -3.84 -7.25 -31.46
CA VAL A 260 -4.44 -6.77 -30.20
C VAL A 260 -4.97 -5.34 -30.33
N ASN A 261 -4.28 -4.49 -31.09
CA ASN A 261 -4.72 -3.12 -31.38
C ASN A 261 -5.80 -3.05 -32.47
N GLY A 262 -6.20 -4.18 -33.06
CA GLY A 262 -7.21 -4.24 -34.13
C GLY A 262 -6.73 -3.75 -35.50
N GLU A 263 -5.41 -3.57 -35.68
CA GLU A 263 -4.79 -3.17 -36.94
C GLU A 263 -4.62 -4.36 -37.90
N PHE A 264 -4.51 -5.59 -37.37
CA PHE A 264 -4.34 -6.81 -38.15
C PHE A 264 -5.45 -7.84 -37.90
N GLU A 265 -5.88 -8.52 -38.96
CA GLU A 265 -6.82 -9.65 -38.88
C GLU A 265 -6.10 -11.00 -38.96
N ALA A 266 -6.57 -11.99 -38.20
CA ALA A 266 -6.12 -13.37 -38.38
C ALA A 266 -6.81 -14.02 -39.59
N LYS A 267 -6.03 -14.64 -40.48
CA LYS A 267 -6.59 -15.44 -41.58
C LYS A 267 -7.28 -16.69 -40.99
N LYS A 268 -8.54 -16.94 -41.40
CA LYS A 268 -9.40 -18.07 -40.95
C LYS A 268 -8.76 -19.46 -40.95
N LYS A 269 -7.67 -19.69 -41.68
CA LYS A 269 -6.93 -20.98 -41.75
C LYS A 269 -5.72 -21.06 -40.80
N THR A 270 -5.46 -20.04 -39.99
CA THR A 270 -4.33 -20.01 -39.05
C THR A 270 -4.77 -20.38 -37.64
N GLY A 271 -3.89 -21.03 -36.88
CA GLY A 271 -4.11 -21.32 -35.46
C GLY A 271 -4.33 -20.07 -34.59
N MET A 272 -4.02 -18.87 -35.11
CA MET A 272 -4.11 -17.60 -34.39
C MET A 272 -5.55 -17.14 -34.10
N THR A 273 -6.51 -17.59 -34.90
CA THR A 273 -7.92 -17.20 -34.76
C THR A 273 -8.49 -17.55 -33.37
N LYS A 274 -7.93 -18.57 -32.71
CA LYS A 274 -8.33 -18.98 -31.35
C LYS A 274 -7.99 -17.95 -30.27
N TYR A 275 -6.95 -17.13 -30.47
CA TYR A 275 -6.53 -16.12 -29.50
C TYR A 275 -7.33 -14.82 -29.61
N LEU A 276 -7.89 -14.53 -30.79
CA LEU A 276 -8.73 -13.34 -31.02
C LEU A 276 -10.19 -13.53 -30.60
N SER A 277 -10.56 -14.75 -30.20
CA SER A 277 -11.90 -15.08 -29.69
C SER A 277 -11.98 -15.19 -28.16
N LEU A 278 -10.88 -14.88 -27.46
CA LEU A 278 -10.79 -14.85 -25.99
C LEU A 278 -11.26 -13.50 -25.45
#